data_AF-A0A3D3LSZ2-F1
#
_entry.id   AF-A0A3D3LSZ2-F1
#
_cell.length_a   1.000
_cell.length_b   1.000
_cell.length_c   1.000
_cell.angle_alpha   90.00
_cell.angle_beta   90.00
_cell.angle_gamma   90.00
#
_symmetry.space_group_name_H-M   'P 1'
#
loop_
_entity.id
_entity.type
_entity.pdbx_description
1 polymer ?
#
loop_
_entity_poly.entity_id
_entity_poly.type
_entity_poly.pdbx_seq_one_letter_code
_entity_poly.pdbx_strand_id
1 'polypeptide(L)'
;MIEIKFEEWFTEINNSNLEELKNDLYVKASRYHQLRNTSYFANETERFEIEEFRTRSHNTFIDSCNILSRNMIKNGDQANWRVELGNDRKVIGDFACYISYRIGLKAR
;
A
#
# COMPACT_ATOMS: atom_id res chain seq x y z
N MET A 1 18.28 -1.91 3.88
CA MET A 1 17.92 -0.57 4.41
C MET A 1 16.46 -0.23 4.13
N ILE A 2 15.97 -0.36 2.88
CA ILE A 2 14.55 -0.14 2.52
C ILE A 2 13.59 -1.22 3.07
N GLU A 3 13.93 -2.51 2.97
CA GLU A 3 13.03 -3.58 3.46
C GLU A 3 12.84 -3.54 4.98
N ILE A 4 13.86 -3.11 5.73
CA ILE A 4 13.77 -2.90 7.18
C ILE A 4 12.73 -1.82 7.48
N LYS A 5 12.75 -0.71 6.72
CA LYS A 5 11.77 0.38 6.85
C LYS A 5 10.34 -0.09 6.54
N PHE A 6 10.17 -0.94 5.53
CA PHE A 6 8.85 -1.49 5.20
C PHE A 6 8.28 -2.37 6.33
N GLU A 7 9.13 -3.15 7.01
CA GLU A 7 8.70 -3.91 8.21
C GLU A 7 8.29 -2.99 9.35
N GLU A 8 9.08 -1.96 9.64
CA GLU A 8 8.79 -0.96 10.68
C GLU A 8 7.44 -0.28 10.42
N TRP A 9 7.23 0.21 9.20
CA TRP A 9 5.98 0.85 8.80
C TRP A 9 4.78 -0.09 8.87
N PHE A 10 4.94 -1.33 8.42
CA PHE A 10 3.89 -2.33 8.50
C PHE A 10 3.55 -2.67 9.96
N THR A 11 4.55 -2.73 10.84
CA THR A 11 4.35 -2.97 12.27
C THR A 11 3.60 -1.80 12.92
N GLU A 12 3.99 -0.56 12.63
CA GLU A 12 3.30 0.64 13.12
C GLU A 12 1.83 0.67 12.68
N ILE A 13 1.55 0.36 11.40
CA ILE A 13 0.18 0.22 10.89
C ILE A 13 -0.59 -0.84 11.69
N ASN A 14 0.01 -2.02 11.92
CA ASN A 14 -0.68 -3.12 12.62
C ASN A 14 -0.98 -2.81 14.10
N ASN A 15 -0.19 -1.96 14.74
CA ASN A 15 -0.39 -1.56 16.13
C ASN A 15 -1.59 -0.62 16.33
N SER A 16 -2.08 0.03 15.27
CA SER A 16 -3.29 0.86 15.38
C SER A 16 -4.54 -0.01 15.54
N ASN A 17 -5.50 0.44 16.35
CA ASN A 17 -6.78 -0.23 16.57
C ASN A 17 -7.83 0.06 15.46
N LEU A 18 -7.44 0.77 14.40
CA LEU A 18 -8.30 1.17 13.28
C LEU A 18 -8.54 0.05 12.26
N GLU A 19 -9.14 -1.07 12.68
CA GLU A 19 -9.24 -2.31 11.88
C GLU A 19 -9.85 -2.12 10.50
N GLU A 20 -10.96 -1.36 10.38
CA GLU A 20 -11.61 -1.13 9.08
C GLU A 20 -10.70 -0.39 8.10
N LEU A 21 -9.97 0.62 8.58
CA LEU A 21 -9.05 1.42 7.75
C LEU A 21 -7.79 0.64 7.39
N LYS A 22 -7.27 -0.20 8.30
CA LYS A 22 -6.18 -1.13 8.00
C LYS A 22 -6.59 -2.11 6.90
N ASN A 23 -7.76 -2.72 7.05
CA ASN A 23 -8.28 -3.67 6.06
C ASN A 23 -8.51 -3.03 4.70
N ASP A 24 -9.07 -1.82 4.65
CA ASP A 24 -9.22 -1.07 3.39
C ASP A 24 -7.87 -0.80 2.71
N LEU A 25 -6.86 -0.38 3.47
CA LEU A 25 -5.50 -0.19 2.97
C LEU A 25 -4.90 -1.50 2.42
N TYR A 26 -5.08 -2.61 3.12
CA TYR A 26 -4.59 -3.94 2.73
C TYR A 26 -5.25 -4.47 1.45
N VAL A 27 -6.56 -4.25 1.30
CA VAL A 27 -7.30 -4.61 0.08
C VAL A 27 -6.79 -3.77 -1.10
N LYS A 28 -6.60 -2.46 -0.92
CA LYS A 28 -6.11 -1.56 -1.96
C LYS A 28 -4.66 -1.85 -2.36
N ALA A 29 -3.80 -2.18 -1.40
CA ALA A 29 -2.44 -2.64 -1.65
C ALA A 29 -2.44 -3.89 -2.54
N SER A 30 -3.26 -4.89 -2.19
CA SER A 30 -3.39 -6.15 -2.92
C SER A 30 -3.91 -5.96 -4.34
N ARG A 31 -4.90 -5.08 -4.53
CA ARG A 31 -5.41 -4.73 -5.87
C ARG A 31 -4.34 -4.06 -6.73
N TYR A 32 -3.59 -3.11 -6.16
CA TYR A 32 -2.49 -2.46 -6.88
C TYR A 32 -1.38 -3.45 -7.22
N HIS A 33 -0.99 -4.31 -6.28
CA HIS A 33 0.01 -5.37 -6.50
C HIS A 33 -0.39 -6.29 -7.66
N GLN A 34 -1.66 -6.74 -7.69
CA GLN A 34 -2.18 -7.56 -8.78
C GLN A 34 -2.02 -6.85 -10.14
N LEU A 35 -2.46 -5.60 -10.26
CA LEU A 35 -2.34 -4.83 -11.51
C LEU A 35 -0.89 -4.57 -11.91
N ARG A 36 0.01 -4.37 -10.93
CA ARG A 36 1.45 -4.21 -11.19
C ARG A 36 2.06 -5.49 -11.75
N ASN A 37 1.67 -6.65 -11.23
CA ASN A 37 2.09 -7.94 -11.77
C ASN A 37 1.51 -8.16 -13.18
N THR A 38 0.21 -7.92 -13.38
CA THR A 38 -0.41 -8.09 -14.70
C THR A 38 0.27 -7.21 -15.75
N SER A 39 0.56 -5.94 -15.43
CA SER A 39 1.29 -5.01 -16.30
C SER A 39 2.71 -5.48 -16.68
N TYR A 40 3.38 -6.21 -15.77
CA TYR A 40 4.69 -6.79 -16.03
C TYR A 40 4.62 -7.91 -17.08
N PHE A 41 3.58 -8.75 -17.02
CA PHE A 41 3.38 -9.87 -17.96
C PHE A 41 2.65 -9.50 -19.25
N ALA A 42 2.05 -8.31 -19.31
CA ALA A 42 1.29 -7.82 -20.46
C ALA A 42 2.18 -7.53 -21.68
N ASN A 43 1.65 -7.81 -22.88
CA ASN A 43 2.22 -7.31 -24.13
C ASN A 43 1.95 -5.80 -24.30
N GLU A 44 2.49 -5.18 -25.36
CA GLU A 44 2.43 -3.73 -25.54
C GLU A 44 0.99 -3.18 -25.63
N THR A 45 0.09 -3.90 -26.31
CA THR A 45 -1.33 -3.52 -26.46
C THR A 45 -2.08 -3.66 -25.13
N GLU A 46 -1.94 -4.79 -24.44
CA GLU A 46 -2.56 -5.04 -23.13
C GLU A 46 -2.08 -4.06 -22.07
N ARG A 47 -0.79 -3.68 -22.13
CA ARG A 47 -0.19 -2.76 -21.19
C ARG A 47 -0.90 -1.41 -21.23
N PHE A 48 -1.22 -0.88 -22.40
CA PHE A 48 -1.93 0.41 -22.52
C PHE A 48 -3.25 0.41 -21.73
N GLU A 49 -4.02 -0.66 -21.84
CA GLU A 49 -5.29 -0.79 -21.12
C GLU A 49 -5.08 -0.90 -19.61
N ILE A 50 -4.10 -1.70 -19.17
CA ILE A 50 -3.83 -1.95 -17.75
C ILE A 50 -3.24 -0.73 -17.03
N GLU A 51 -2.44 0.09 -17.72
CA GLU A 51 -1.76 1.26 -17.14
C GLU A 51 -2.73 2.26 -16.51
N GLU A 52 -3.88 2.49 -17.14
CA GLU A 52 -4.91 3.39 -16.63
C GLU A 52 -5.52 2.85 -15.33
N PHE A 53 -5.88 1.56 -15.30
CA PHE A 53 -6.39 0.90 -14.10
C PHE A 53 -5.35 0.86 -12.99
N ARG A 54 -4.08 0.59 -13.33
CA ARG A 54 -2.96 0.58 -12.38
C ARG A 54 -2.78 1.96 -11.74
N THR A 55 -2.84 3.02 -12.54
CA THR A 55 -2.73 4.40 -12.05
C THR A 55 -3.87 4.76 -11.10
N ARG A 56 -5.11 4.42 -11.45
CA ARG A 56 -6.27 4.60 -10.55
C ARG A 56 -6.12 3.82 -9.26
N SER A 57 -5.77 2.54 -9.33
CA SER A 57 -5.59 1.70 -8.14
C SER A 57 -4.45 2.18 -7.24
N HIS A 58 -3.40 2.78 -7.82
CA HIS A 58 -2.33 3.36 -7.04
C HIS A 58 -2.78 4.61 -6.28
N ASN A 59 -3.56 5.47 -6.95
CA ASN A 59 -4.11 6.67 -6.31
C ASN A 59 -5.02 6.29 -5.15
N THR A 60 -5.89 5.29 -5.31
CA THR A 60 -6.77 4.84 -4.21
C THR A 60 -5.98 4.25 -3.05
N PHE A 61 -4.88 3.54 -3.30
CA PHE A 61 -3.97 3.07 -2.24
C PHE A 61 -3.27 4.23 -1.51
N ILE A 62 -2.79 5.24 -2.24
CA ILE A 62 -2.24 6.46 -1.64
C ILE A 62 -3.29 7.14 -0.74
N ASP A 63 -4.53 7.22 -1.21
CA ASP A 63 -5.63 7.80 -0.44
C ASP A 63 -5.93 7.01 0.83
N SER A 64 -5.93 5.67 0.80
CA SER A 64 -6.07 4.88 2.03
C SER A 64 -4.92 5.07 3.00
N CYS A 65 -3.69 5.26 2.50
CA CYS A 65 -2.56 5.61 3.36
C CYS A 65 -2.78 6.95 4.07
N ASN A 66 -3.26 7.95 3.33
CA ASN A 66 -3.57 9.27 3.87
C ASN A 66 -4.75 9.23 4.87
N ILE A 67 -5.79 8.44 4.59
CA ILE A 67 -6.96 8.30 5.47
C ILE A 67 -6.56 7.62 6.77
N LEU A 68 -5.82 6.50 6.71
CA LEU A 68 -5.40 5.77 7.90
C LEU A 68 -4.53 6.67 8.79
N SER A 69 -3.47 7.26 8.26
CA SER A 69 -2.54 8.11 9.02
C SER A 69 -3.23 9.30 9.70
N ARG A 70 -4.16 9.97 9.02
CA ARG A 70 -4.94 11.07 9.64
C ARG A 70 -5.80 10.58 10.80
N ASN A 71 -6.42 9.41 10.67
CA ASN A 71 -7.25 8.84 11.74
C ASN A 71 -6.41 8.30 12.90
N MET A 72 -5.22 7.76 12.63
CA MET A 72 -4.23 7.40 13.66
C MET A 72 -3.91 8.63 14.52
N ILE A 73 -3.49 9.74 13.90
CA ILE A 73 -3.19 10.99 14.60
C ILE A 73 -4.40 11.51 15.38
N LYS A 74 -5.60 11.46 14.79
CA LYS A 74 -6.85 11.88 15.45
C LYS A 74 -7.15 11.06 16.71
N ASN A 75 -6.78 9.79 16.73
CA ASN A 75 -7.00 8.88 17.85
C ASN A 75 -5.85 8.89 18.88
N GLY A 76 -4.83 9.72 18.69
CA GLY A 76 -3.67 9.80 19.58
C GLY A 76 -2.56 8.79 19.25
N ASP A 77 -2.70 8.02 18.17
CA ASP A 77 -1.64 7.15 17.65
C ASP A 77 -0.58 7.98 16.91
N GLN A 78 0.64 7.47 16.86
CA GLN A 78 1.67 7.98 15.95
C GLN A 78 1.37 7.52 14.51
N ALA A 79 1.80 8.31 13.52
CA ALA A 79 1.71 7.95 12.11
C ALA A 79 3.01 8.29 11.36
N ASN A 80 4.14 8.03 12.00
CA ASN A 80 5.48 8.33 11.50
C ASN A 80 5.76 7.60 10.20
N TRP A 81 5.28 6.35 10.08
CA TRP A 81 5.37 5.58 8.84
C TRP A 81 4.92 6.35 7.60
N ARG A 82 3.84 7.15 7.70
CA ARG A 82 3.33 7.90 6.55
C ARG A 82 4.23 9.07 6.20
N VAL A 83 4.79 9.74 7.21
CA VAL A 83 5.73 10.85 7.02
C VAL A 83 7.02 10.33 6.38
N GLU A 84 7.57 9.24 6.91
CA GLU A 84 8.79 8.61 6.42
C GLU A 84 8.63 8.00 5.02
N LEU A 85 7.47 7.42 4.71
CA LEU A 85 7.16 6.90 3.37
C LEU A 85 7.25 8.00 2.29
N GLY A 86 6.99 9.26 2.66
CA GLY A 86 7.09 10.39 1.75
C GLY A 86 6.07 10.37 0.61
N ASN A 87 6.37 11.02 -0.51
CA ASN A 87 5.45 11.15 -1.66
C ASN A 87 6.01 10.56 -2.95
N ASP A 88 7.11 9.82 -2.89
CA ASP A 88 7.63 9.12 -4.06
C ASP A 88 6.70 7.97 -4.42
N ARG A 89 6.01 8.13 -5.56
CA ARG A 89 5.06 7.15 -6.09
C ARG A 89 5.69 5.77 -6.28
N LYS A 90 6.95 5.67 -6.69
CA LYS A 90 7.60 4.35 -6.88
C LYS A 90 7.77 3.65 -5.53
N VAL A 91 8.27 4.38 -4.53
CA VAL A 91 8.47 3.86 -3.17
C VAL A 91 7.13 3.45 -2.55
N ILE A 92 6.07 4.25 -2.72
CA ILE A 92 4.72 3.91 -2.25
C ILE A 92 4.22 2.63 -2.92
N GLY A 93 4.41 2.50 -4.24
CA GLY A 93 4.05 1.30 -4.97
C GLY A 93 4.83 0.06 -4.52
N ASP A 94 6.11 0.21 -4.16
CA ASP A 94 6.93 -0.89 -3.64
C ASP A 94 6.44 -1.31 -2.25
N PHE A 95 6.07 -0.35 -1.40
CA PHE A 95 5.45 -0.61 -0.10
C PHE A 95 4.10 -1.31 -0.22
N ALA A 96 3.28 -0.97 -1.22
CA ALA A 96 2.04 -1.69 -1.52
C ALA A 96 2.30 -3.18 -1.81
N CYS A 97 3.33 -3.48 -2.62
CA CYS A 97 3.72 -4.85 -2.92
C CYS A 97 4.23 -5.59 -1.68
N TYR A 98 4.98 -4.89 -0.81
CA TYR A 98 5.43 -5.44 0.47
C TYR A 98 4.26 -5.84 1.36
N ILE A 99 3.27 -4.96 1.53
CA ILE A 99 2.05 -5.25 2.29
C ILE A 99 1.37 -6.51 1.74
N SER A 100 1.18 -6.61 0.43
CA SER A 100 0.55 -7.77 -0.22
C SER A 100 1.33 -9.06 0.01
N TYR A 101 2.66 -9.01 -0.07
CA TYR A 101 3.53 -10.14 0.27
C TYR A 101 3.30 -10.61 1.72
N ARG A 102 3.27 -9.68 2.68
CA ARG A 102 3.06 -10.00 4.11
C ARG A 102 1.67 -10.59 4.36
N ILE A 103 0.65 -10.08 3.70
CA ILE A 103 -0.71 -10.63 3.79
C ILE A 103 -0.74 -12.05 3.22
N GLY A 104 -0.14 -12.28 2.05
CA GLY A 104 -0.08 -13.61 1.43
C GLY A 104 0.63 -14.65 2.31
N LEU A 105 1.65 -14.25 3.07
CA LEU A 105 2.28 -15.12 4.06
C LEU A 105 1.40 -15.43 5.28
N LYS A 106 0.56 -14.47 5.71
CA LYS A 106 -0.33 -14.63 6.86
C LYS A 106 -1.61 -15.42 6.54
N ALA A 107 -2.08 -15.40 5.30
CA ALA A 107 -3.33 -16.04 4.87
C ALA A 107 -3.21 -17.56 4.61
N ARG A 108 -2.25 -18.22 5.27
CA ARG A 108 -1.99 -19.66 5.15
C ARG A 108 -2.93 -20.49 6.02
#